data_AF-A0A2E8KWQ2-F1
#
_entry.id   AF-A0A2E8KWQ2-F1
#
_cell.length_a   1.000
_cell.length_b   1.000
_cell.length_c   1.000
_cell.angle_alpha   90.00
_cell.angle_beta   90.00
_cell.angle_gamma   90.00
#
_symmetry.space_group_name_H-M   'P 1'
#
loop_
_entity.id
_entity.type
_entity.pdbx_description
1 polymer ?
#
loop_
_entity_poly.entity_id
_entity_poly.type
_entity_poly.pdbx_seq_one_letter_code
_entity_poly.pdbx_strand_id
1 'polypeptide(L)'
;MKKMPLLLLALPLLLHTSPWLTTEDVQLRFKLDSLNQCNVNLPNYSKFPYKLSNVYDEIENIDLSEATNKCAALITNLKDEIHERINKPSFKLGFISSGSNKKFQDFGFRQYEDDGLLIDFDTTSSNWALKIRGIKFNDSKSDDIQLDESYISYTNNNKIFSIGRMSRWWSSSWDNSLIYSNNARPSPGISFGNNLATKLDIPFLDRLGPINYELFANQLEDHRHIPKAKLIGAYISFKPHPRFDFSLFRTGQIGGKGRPEDF
;
A
#
# COMPACT_ATOMS: atom_id res chain seq x y z
N MET A 1 5.39 15.77 50.60
CA MET A 1 5.12 16.38 49.27
C MET A 1 6.01 15.69 48.23
N LYS A 2 5.51 14.64 47.57
CA LYS A 2 6.25 13.93 46.50
C LYS A 2 6.08 14.72 45.21
N LYS A 3 7.17 15.25 44.66
CA LYS A 3 7.19 15.93 43.37
C LYS A 3 6.97 14.88 42.27
N MET A 4 5.82 14.93 41.61
CA MET A 4 5.52 14.14 40.43
C MET A 4 6.23 14.80 39.23
N PRO A 5 7.11 14.10 38.49
CA PRO A 5 7.72 14.69 37.31
C PRO A 5 6.63 14.78 36.23
N LEU A 6 6.30 16.00 35.83
CA LEU A 6 5.46 16.29 34.69
C LEU A 6 6.25 15.91 33.42
N LEU A 7 6.02 14.71 32.89
CA LEU A 7 6.58 14.28 31.62
C LEU A 7 5.84 15.05 30.52
N LEU A 8 6.46 16.13 30.03
CA LEU A 8 5.98 16.89 28.88
C LEU A 8 6.14 15.98 27.65
N LEU A 9 5.07 15.29 27.24
CA LEU A 9 5.02 14.61 25.95
C LEU A 9 5.00 15.71 24.88
N ALA A 10 6.18 16.06 24.35
CA ALA A 10 6.26 16.77 23.09
C ALA A 10 5.68 15.82 22.03
N LEU A 11 4.41 16.01 21.68
CA LEU A 11 3.75 15.28 20.60
C LEU A 11 4.45 15.73 19.31
N PRO A 12 5.34 14.93 18.69
CA PRO A 12 5.78 15.26 17.35
C PRO A 12 4.52 15.10 16.51
N LEU A 13 4.14 16.14 15.76
CA LEU A 13 3.27 15.94 14.61
C LEU A 13 3.95 14.85 13.77
N LEU A 14 3.38 13.65 13.79
CA LEU A 14 3.88 12.51 13.03
C LEU A 14 3.69 12.85 11.55
N LEU A 15 4.65 13.59 10.99
CA LEU A 15 4.74 13.77 9.55
C LEU A 15 5.09 12.41 8.98
N HIS A 16 4.08 11.72 8.46
CA HIS A 16 4.24 10.44 7.79
C HIS A 16 4.93 10.70 6.44
N THR A 17 6.27 10.68 6.41
CA THR A 17 7.04 10.98 5.20
C THR A 17 7.26 9.78 4.29
N SER A 18 6.41 8.75 4.36
CA SER A 18 6.60 7.55 3.55
C SER A 18 6.51 7.91 2.06
N PRO A 19 7.46 7.46 1.23
CA PRO A 19 7.45 7.65 -0.23
C PRO A 19 6.43 6.76 -0.95
N TRP A 20 5.63 6.00 -0.18
CA TRP A 20 4.55 5.16 -0.66
C TRP A 20 3.21 5.69 -0.13
N LEU A 21 2.19 5.59 -0.96
CA LEU A 21 0.80 5.62 -0.54
C LEU A 21 0.40 4.20 -0.14
N THR A 22 0.18 3.99 1.15
CA THR A 22 -0.12 2.68 1.75
C THR A 22 -1.54 2.63 2.30
N THR A 23 -1.94 1.50 2.90
CA THR A 23 -3.22 1.42 3.62
C THR A 23 -3.28 2.34 4.83
N GLU A 24 -2.12 2.77 5.36
CA GLU A 24 -2.04 3.63 6.54
C GLU A 24 -2.35 5.11 6.21
N ASP A 25 -2.28 5.50 4.94
CA ASP A 25 -2.49 6.87 4.46
C ASP A 25 -3.98 7.15 4.19
N VAL A 26 -4.83 6.90 5.19
CA VAL A 26 -6.30 7.05 5.12
C VAL A 26 -6.71 8.46 4.66
N GLN A 27 -6.10 9.50 5.22
CA GLN A 27 -6.40 10.89 4.87
C GLN A 27 -6.01 11.22 3.42
N LEU A 28 -4.86 10.73 2.98
CA LEU A 28 -4.36 11.01 1.63
C LEU A 28 -5.23 10.32 0.59
N ARG A 29 -5.63 9.05 0.83
CA ARG A 29 -6.60 8.35 0.00
C ARG A 29 -7.93 9.11 -0.06
N PHE A 30 -8.41 9.66 1.05
CA PHE A 30 -9.69 10.39 1.09
C PHE A 30 -9.62 11.68 0.25
N LYS A 31 -8.50 12.41 0.33
CA LYS A 31 -8.25 13.59 -0.51
C LYS A 31 -8.18 13.21 -2.00
N LEU A 32 -7.49 12.12 -2.35
CA LEU A 32 -7.42 11.61 -3.73
C LEU A 32 -8.81 11.23 -4.25
N ASP A 33 -9.59 10.46 -3.49
CA ASP A 33 -10.95 10.07 -3.88
C ASP A 33 -11.87 11.28 -4.04
N SER A 34 -11.66 12.33 -3.24
CA SER A 34 -12.40 13.59 -3.33
C SER A 34 -12.12 14.36 -4.62
N LEU A 35 -10.99 14.14 -5.30
CA LEU A 35 -10.70 14.78 -6.58
C LEU A 35 -11.65 14.36 -7.70
N ASN A 36 -12.30 13.20 -7.58
CA ASN A 36 -13.37 12.80 -8.50
C ASN A 36 -14.56 13.80 -8.49
N GLN A 37 -14.81 14.47 -7.36
CA GLN A 37 -15.85 15.51 -7.26
C GLN A 37 -15.44 16.82 -7.95
N CYS A 38 -14.15 16.97 -8.26
CA CYS A 38 -13.58 18.12 -8.95
C CYS A 38 -13.44 17.89 -10.46
N ASN A 39 -14.10 16.86 -11.01
CA ASN A 39 -13.97 16.42 -12.41
C ASN A 39 -12.53 16.07 -12.83
N VAL A 40 -11.65 15.77 -11.86
CA VAL A 40 -10.29 15.31 -12.14
C VAL A 40 -10.33 13.82 -12.42
N ASN A 41 -9.82 13.42 -13.59
CA ASN A 41 -9.78 12.04 -14.00
C ASN A 41 -8.49 11.35 -13.52
N LEU A 42 -8.52 10.79 -12.31
CA LEU A 42 -7.40 10.00 -11.80
C LEU A 42 -7.49 8.53 -12.23
N PRO A 43 -6.34 7.82 -12.23
CA PRO A 43 -6.34 6.37 -12.32
C PRO A 43 -7.09 5.71 -11.16
N ASN A 44 -7.50 4.46 -11.37
CA ASN A 44 -8.25 3.70 -10.40
C ASN A 44 -7.36 3.22 -9.23
N TYR A 45 -7.46 3.87 -8.08
CA TYR A 45 -6.76 3.49 -6.84
C TYR A 45 -7.47 2.33 -6.09
N SER A 46 -7.50 1.15 -6.71
CA SER A 46 -8.09 -0.07 -6.11
C SER A 46 -7.07 -1.13 -5.67
N LYS A 47 -5.78 -0.77 -5.70
CA LYS A 47 -4.63 -1.58 -5.26
C LYS A 47 -3.79 -0.77 -4.29
N PHE A 48 -3.18 -1.35 -3.27
CA PHE A 48 -2.13 -0.69 -2.50
C PHE A 48 -0.97 -1.66 -2.27
N PRO A 49 0.28 -1.16 -2.16
CA PRO A 49 0.68 0.26 -2.16
C PRO A 49 0.91 0.87 -3.58
N TYR A 50 1.00 2.20 -3.64
CA TYR A 50 1.41 2.99 -4.80
C TYR A 50 2.63 3.86 -4.50
N LYS A 51 3.53 4.08 -5.47
CA LYS A 51 4.66 5.00 -5.30
C LYS A 51 4.14 6.44 -5.31
N LEU A 52 4.49 7.23 -4.31
CA LEU A 52 3.92 8.55 -4.13
C LEU A 52 4.37 9.54 -5.22
N SER A 53 5.57 9.36 -5.79
CA SER A 53 6.01 10.15 -6.95
C SER A 53 5.08 9.99 -8.15
N ASN A 54 4.55 8.78 -8.37
CA ASN A 54 3.67 8.51 -9.49
C ASN A 54 2.31 9.19 -9.29
N VAL A 55 1.80 9.16 -8.04
CA VAL A 55 0.59 9.89 -7.66
C VAL A 55 0.79 11.39 -7.88
N TYR A 56 1.98 11.93 -7.56
CA TYR A 56 2.33 13.31 -7.84
C TYR A 56 2.30 13.64 -9.33
N ASP A 57 2.97 12.84 -10.16
CA ASP A 57 3.01 13.02 -11.62
C ASP A 57 1.59 13.04 -12.22
N GLU A 58 0.67 12.25 -11.66
CA GLU A 58 -0.74 12.18 -12.07
C GLU A 58 -1.54 13.45 -11.68
N ILE A 59 -1.17 14.14 -10.60
CA ILE A 59 -1.90 15.33 -10.12
C ILE A 59 -1.22 16.66 -10.46
N GLU A 60 0.09 16.68 -10.72
CA GLU A 60 0.90 17.88 -10.87
C GLU A 60 0.36 18.79 -11.98
N ASN A 61 -0.04 18.19 -13.11
CA ASN A 61 -0.48 18.89 -14.31
C ASN A 61 -2.00 19.13 -14.38
N ILE A 62 -2.74 18.92 -13.28
CA ILE A 62 -4.18 19.21 -13.26
C ILE A 62 -4.39 20.71 -13.49
N ASP A 63 -5.18 21.05 -14.52
CA ASP A 63 -5.62 22.40 -14.81
C ASP A 63 -6.59 22.91 -13.72
N LEU A 64 -6.30 24.10 -13.20
CA LEU A 64 -7.07 24.75 -12.15
C LEU A 64 -7.94 25.90 -12.68
N SER A 65 -7.88 26.20 -13.98
CA SER A 65 -8.56 27.35 -14.60
C SER A 65 -10.08 27.32 -14.40
N GLU A 66 -10.68 26.14 -14.51
CA GLU A 66 -12.13 25.91 -14.33
C GLU A 66 -12.49 25.37 -12.94
N ALA A 67 -11.51 25.22 -12.05
CA ALA A 67 -11.73 24.65 -10.73
C ALA A 67 -12.45 25.64 -9.79
N THR A 68 -13.41 25.15 -9.02
CA THR A 68 -13.98 25.93 -7.92
C THR A 68 -12.90 26.23 -6.86
N ASN A 69 -13.06 27.31 -6.09
CA ASN A 69 -12.12 27.67 -5.01
C ASN A 69 -11.83 26.50 -4.05
N LYS A 70 -12.85 25.69 -3.74
CA LYS A 70 -12.70 24.50 -2.89
C LYS A 70 -11.82 23.42 -3.55
N CYS A 71 -12.04 23.16 -4.83
CA CYS A 71 -11.26 22.18 -5.59
C CYS A 71 -9.81 22.64 -5.80
N ALA A 72 -9.61 23.92 -6.14
CA ALA A 72 -8.28 24.50 -6.26
C ALA A 72 -7.50 24.38 -4.94
N ALA A 73 -8.13 24.71 -3.80
CA ALA A 73 -7.50 24.58 -2.49
C ALA A 73 -7.15 23.12 -2.14
N LEU A 74 -8.04 22.16 -2.44
CA LEU A 74 -7.81 20.74 -2.22
C LEU A 74 -6.63 20.23 -3.06
N ILE A 75 -6.60 20.55 -4.35
CA ILE A 75 -5.54 20.11 -5.28
C ILE A 75 -4.20 20.72 -4.88
N THR A 76 -4.15 22.01 -4.58
CA THR A 76 -2.92 22.67 -4.13
C THR A 76 -2.40 22.07 -2.82
N ASN A 77 -3.27 21.93 -1.81
CA ASN A 77 -2.87 21.32 -0.53
C ASN A 77 -2.37 19.88 -0.70
N LEU A 78 -3.00 19.11 -1.59
CA LEU A 78 -2.59 17.75 -1.90
C LEU A 78 -1.22 17.72 -2.62
N LYS A 79 -1.01 18.60 -3.60
CA LYS A 79 0.28 18.75 -4.29
C LYS A 79 1.39 19.07 -3.29
N ASP A 80 1.16 20.01 -2.39
CA ASP A 80 2.13 20.42 -1.37
C ASP A 80 2.43 19.26 -0.39
N GLU A 81 1.39 18.62 0.16
CA GLU A 81 1.54 17.48 1.08
C GLU A 81 2.32 16.32 0.44
N ILE A 82 2.01 15.99 -0.81
CA ILE A 82 2.70 14.93 -1.53
C ILE A 82 4.14 15.35 -1.85
N HIS A 83 4.36 16.55 -2.38
CA HIS A 83 5.68 17.08 -2.71
C HIS A 83 6.62 17.09 -1.50
N GLU A 84 6.11 17.41 -0.32
CA GLU A 84 6.89 17.37 0.93
C GLU A 84 7.34 15.96 1.33
N ARG A 85 6.73 14.90 0.81
CA ARG A 85 7.02 13.49 1.14
C ARG A 85 7.83 12.76 0.07
N ILE A 86 7.72 13.16 -1.21
CA ILE A 86 8.40 12.48 -2.32
C ILE A 86 9.92 12.46 -2.11
N ASN A 87 10.56 11.32 -2.39
CA ASN A 87 12.01 11.13 -2.36
C ASN A 87 12.68 11.45 -1.02
N LYS A 88 11.92 11.59 0.06
CA LYS A 88 12.48 11.77 1.41
C LYS A 88 12.45 10.43 2.16
N PRO A 89 13.50 10.12 2.92
CA PRO A 89 13.45 9.00 3.83
C PRO A 89 12.43 9.27 4.94
N SER A 90 11.83 8.19 5.45
CA SER A 90 10.94 8.20 6.60
C SER A 90 11.50 7.31 7.70
N PHE A 91 11.43 7.78 8.93
CA PHE A 91 11.70 6.98 10.11
C PHE A 91 10.54 7.15 11.08
N LYS A 92 9.99 6.04 11.56
CA LYS A 92 8.89 6.03 12.53
C LYS A 92 9.24 5.09 13.67
N LEU A 93 9.02 5.58 14.88
CA LEU A 93 9.02 4.78 16.10
C LEU A 93 7.59 4.85 16.65
N GLY A 94 6.98 3.70 16.90
CA GLY A 94 5.60 3.61 17.34
C GLY A 94 5.40 2.59 18.45
N PHE A 95 4.35 2.80 19.23
CA PHE A 95 3.81 1.81 20.16
C PHE A 95 2.52 1.25 19.55
N ILE A 96 2.38 -0.07 19.59
CA ILE A 96 1.17 -0.77 19.20
C ILE A 96 0.43 -1.13 20.47
N SER A 97 -0.85 -0.78 20.52
CA SER A 97 -1.76 -1.23 21.57
C SER A 97 -2.66 -2.32 21.00
N SER A 98 -2.87 -3.34 21.82
CA SER A 98 -3.80 -4.44 21.60
C SER A 98 -5.18 -3.92 21.22
N GLY A 99 -5.68 -4.41 20.11
CA GLY A 99 -7.00 -4.09 19.58
C GLY A 99 -8.10 -5.01 20.12
N SER A 100 -9.35 -4.60 19.93
CA SER A 100 -10.50 -5.50 20.12
C SER A 100 -10.40 -6.71 19.17
N ASN A 101 -10.97 -7.86 19.55
CA ASN A 101 -10.99 -9.13 18.81
C ASN A 101 -11.82 -9.08 17.49
N LYS A 102 -11.53 -8.12 16.62
CA LYS A 102 -12.12 -7.98 15.30
C LYS A 102 -11.44 -8.94 14.34
N LYS A 103 -12.22 -9.85 13.75
CA LYS A 103 -11.73 -10.83 12.78
C LYS A 103 -11.47 -10.23 11.39
N PHE A 104 -11.99 -9.02 11.14
CA PHE A 104 -11.84 -8.28 9.90
C PHE A 104 -11.32 -6.88 10.21
N GLN A 105 -10.49 -6.37 9.31
CA GLN A 105 -9.86 -5.06 9.44
C GLN A 105 -10.16 -4.21 8.23
N ASP A 106 -10.45 -2.94 8.51
CA ASP A 106 -10.75 -1.94 7.50
C ASP A 106 -9.47 -1.38 6.87
N PHE A 107 -9.63 -0.57 5.83
CA PHE A 107 -8.51 0.14 5.23
C PHE A 107 -7.89 1.08 6.27
N GLY A 108 -6.61 0.87 6.57
CA GLY A 108 -5.95 1.63 7.62
C GLY A 108 -4.68 0.98 8.13
N PHE A 109 -4.25 1.47 9.29
CA PHE A 109 -3.25 0.81 10.11
C PHE A 109 -3.78 -0.51 10.64
N ARG A 110 -2.98 -1.58 10.51
CA ARG A 110 -3.34 -2.90 11.02
C ARG A 110 -3.46 -2.87 12.55
N GLN A 111 -4.58 -3.34 13.07
CA GLN A 111 -4.77 -3.67 14.48
C GLN A 111 -4.11 -5.03 14.78
N TYR A 112 -3.42 -5.09 15.91
CA TYR A 112 -2.75 -6.31 16.38
C TYR A 112 -3.41 -6.78 17.68
N GLU A 113 -3.32 -8.07 17.95
CA GLU A 113 -3.88 -8.66 19.19
C GLU A 113 -3.06 -8.28 20.42
N ASP A 114 -1.74 -8.16 20.26
CA ASP A 114 -0.80 -7.90 21.36
C ASP A 114 -0.24 -6.46 21.31
N ASP A 115 0.14 -5.96 22.48
CA ASP A 115 0.92 -4.73 22.60
C ASP A 115 2.34 -4.95 22.06
N GLY A 116 2.94 -3.91 21.49
CA GLY A 116 4.30 -4.02 20.94
C GLY A 116 4.98 -2.70 20.61
N LEU A 117 6.21 -2.81 20.16
CA LEU A 117 7.03 -1.72 19.65
C LEU A 117 7.26 -1.88 18.15
N LEU A 118 7.13 -0.78 17.43
CA LEU A 118 7.29 -0.69 15.99
C LEU A 118 8.44 0.26 15.66
N ILE A 119 9.37 -0.21 14.83
CA ILE A 119 10.35 0.64 14.15
C ILE A 119 10.14 0.47 12.65
N ASP A 120 10.05 1.56 11.92
CA ASP A 120 9.84 1.59 10.49
C ASP A 120 10.81 2.57 9.85
N PHE A 121 11.50 2.13 8.80
CA PHE A 121 12.36 2.93 7.96
C PHE A 121 11.97 2.73 6.51
N ASP A 122 11.65 3.83 5.83
CA ASP A 122 11.33 3.87 4.41
C ASP A 122 12.34 4.78 3.70
N THR A 123 12.82 4.38 2.52
CA THR A 123 13.57 5.27 1.64
C THR A 123 13.37 4.91 0.18
N THR A 124 13.52 5.89 -0.70
CA THR A 124 13.37 5.71 -2.15
C THR A 124 14.38 6.53 -2.90
N SER A 125 14.67 6.10 -4.12
CA SER A 125 15.38 6.86 -5.13
C SER A 125 14.55 6.88 -6.44
N SER A 126 15.20 7.24 -7.54
CA SER A 126 14.58 7.28 -8.87
C SER A 126 14.10 5.89 -9.30
N ASN A 127 14.93 4.86 -9.15
CA ASN A 127 14.70 3.52 -9.68
C ASN A 127 14.66 2.42 -8.60
N TRP A 128 14.74 2.73 -7.32
CA TRP A 128 14.60 1.73 -6.26
C TRP A 128 13.93 2.31 -5.02
N ALA A 129 13.42 1.42 -4.17
CA ALA A 129 12.84 1.76 -2.89
C ALA A 129 13.07 0.62 -1.89
N LEU A 130 13.27 0.98 -0.64
CA LEU A 130 13.54 0.06 0.46
C LEU A 130 12.63 0.43 1.64
N LYS A 131 11.96 -0.57 2.18
CA LYS A 131 11.23 -0.48 3.43
C LYS A 131 11.72 -1.57 4.38
N ILE A 132 12.01 -1.20 5.61
CA ILE A 132 12.33 -2.12 6.69
C ILE A 132 11.44 -1.76 7.87
N ARG A 133 10.61 -2.72 8.28
CA ARG A 133 9.75 -2.58 9.45
C ARG A 133 10.03 -3.75 10.39
N GLY A 134 10.36 -3.42 11.63
CA GLY A 134 10.58 -4.36 12.73
C GLY A 134 9.53 -4.16 13.81
N ILE A 135 8.86 -5.24 14.20
CA ILE A 135 7.86 -5.24 15.27
C ILE A 135 8.24 -6.26 16.34
N LYS A 136 8.26 -5.85 17.59
CA LYS A 136 8.43 -6.74 18.75
C LYS A 136 7.19 -6.63 19.63
N PHE A 137 6.48 -7.76 19.79
CA PHE A 137 5.32 -7.85 20.67
C PHE A 137 5.72 -8.35 22.06
N ASN A 138 4.95 -7.96 23.08
CA ASN A 138 5.21 -8.32 24.48
C ASN A 138 4.88 -9.79 24.79
N ASP A 139 3.81 -10.34 24.20
CA ASP A 139 3.30 -11.69 24.46
C ASP A 139 3.34 -12.60 23.23
N SER A 140 4.29 -12.33 22.32
CA SER A 140 4.45 -13.19 21.15
C SER A 140 4.90 -14.58 21.58
N LYS A 141 4.18 -15.61 21.12
CA LYS A 141 4.54 -17.03 21.32
C LYS A 141 5.97 -17.37 20.86
N SER A 142 6.59 -16.53 20.03
CA SER A 142 8.03 -16.56 19.76
C SER A 142 8.69 -15.23 20.12
N ASP A 143 9.92 -15.27 20.60
CA ASP A 143 10.69 -14.08 20.95
C ASP A 143 11.22 -13.30 19.73
N ASP A 144 10.72 -13.59 18.54
CA ASP A 144 11.27 -13.08 17.30
C ASP A 144 10.74 -11.67 16.97
N ILE A 145 11.62 -10.87 16.39
CA ILE A 145 11.23 -9.61 15.74
C ILE A 145 10.54 -9.95 14.43
N GLN A 146 9.32 -9.45 14.25
CA GLN A 146 8.57 -9.60 13.00
C GLN A 146 9.05 -8.55 11.99
N LEU A 147 9.39 -9.02 10.79
CA LEU A 147 9.83 -8.17 9.67
C LEU A 147 8.73 -7.97 8.62
N ASP A 148 7.49 -7.88 9.09
CA ASP A 148 6.32 -7.61 8.24
C ASP A 148 6.45 -6.19 7.63
N GLU A 149 5.96 -5.99 6.40
CA GLU A 149 6.21 -4.78 5.57
C GLU A 149 7.67 -4.54 5.14
N SER A 150 8.61 -5.46 5.40
CA SER A 150 9.99 -5.29 4.92
C SER A 150 10.14 -5.77 3.47
N TYR A 151 10.52 -4.87 2.55
CA TYR A 151 10.71 -5.19 1.14
C TYR A 151 11.69 -4.23 0.45
N ILE A 152 12.23 -4.68 -0.68
CA ILE A 152 12.94 -3.85 -1.65
C ILE A 152 12.24 -3.93 -3.00
N SER A 153 12.16 -2.80 -3.68
CA SER A 153 11.57 -2.66 -5.01
C SER A 153 12.57 -1.99 -5.95
N TYR A 154 12.58 -2.43 -7.20
CA TYR A 154 13.37 -1.86 -8.28
C TYR A 154 12.46 -1.57 -9.48
N THR A 155 12.57 -0.36 -10.03
CA THR A 155 11.78 0.12 -11.16
C THR A 155 12.68 0.38 -12.35
N ASN A 156 12.38 -0.23 -13.49
CA ASN A 156 13.08 -0.01 -14.75
C ASN A 156 12.09 0.02 -15.91
N ASN A 157 12.12 1.07 -16.74
CA ASN A 157 11.26 1.24 -17.91
C ASN A 157 9.78 0.95 -17.60
N ASN A 158 9.26 1.62 -16.56
CA ASN A 158 7.91 1.45 -16.06
C ASN A 158 7.57 0.06 -15.48
N LYS A 159 8.51 -0.88 -15.40
CA LYS A 159 8.30 -2.18 -14.76
C LYS A 159 8.84 -2.13 -13.34
N ILE A 160 8.03 -2.56 -12.38
CA ILE A 160 8.45 -2.66 -10.98
C ILE A 160 8.59 -4.13 -10.60
N PHE A 161 9.72 -4.47 -10.00
CA PHE A 161 9.98 -5.76 -9.37
C PHE A 161 10.17 -5.54 -7.88
N SER A 162 9.54 -6.38 -7.05
CA SER A 162 9.67 -6.29 -5.60
C SER A 162 9.94 -7.66 -5.00
N ILE A 163 10.70 -7.69 -3.92
CA ILE A 163 10.93 -8.88 -3.10
C ILE A 163 10.82 -8.51 -1.62
N GLY A 164 10.10 -9.32 -0.85
CA GLY A 164 9.93 -9.11 0.59
C GLY A 164 8.57 -9.52 1.10
N ARG A 165 8.19 -8.98 2.26
CA ARG A 165 6.89 -9.16 2.92
C ARG A 165 6.10 -7.88 2.77
N MET A 166 5.23 -7.80 1.75
CA MET A 166 4.44 -6.60 1.47
C MET A 166 2.96 -6.89 1.65
N SER A 167 2.26 -6.13 2.52
CA SER A 167 0.80 -6.19 2.57
C SER A 167 0.21 -5.53 1.33
N ARG A 168 -0.95 -6.02 0.94
CA ARG A 168 -1.68 -5.51 -0.22
C ARG A 168 -3.12 -5.26 0.16
N TRP A 169 -3.73 -4.31 -0.52
CA TRP A 169 -5.16 -4.07 -0.47
C TRP A 169 -5.70 -4.07 -1.88
N TRP A 170 -6.45 -5.10 -2.25
CA TRP A 170 -7.01 -5.30 -3.58
C TRP A 170 -8.53 -5.14 -3.52
N SER A 171 -8.98 -3.88 -3.48
CA SER A 171 -10.39 -3.51 -3.40
C SER A 171 -10.53 -1.99 -3.55
N SER A 172 -11.63 -1.54 -4.16
CA SER A 172 -12.04 -0.13 -4.12
C SER A 172 -12.76 0.25 -2.82
N SER A 173 -13.19 -0.73 -2.02
CA SER A 173 -13.85 -0.48 -0.74
C SER A 173 -12.88 0.07 0.30
N TRP A 174 -13.44 0.83 1.24
CA TRP A 174 -12.78 1.32 2.45
C TRP A 174 -12.91 0.33 3.61
N ASP A 175 -13.94 -0.50 3.60
CA ASP A 175 -14.28 -1.39 4.72
C ASP A 175 -13.54 -2.72 4.64
N ASN A 176 -13.48 -3.36 3.47
CA ASN A 176 -12.74 -4.63 3.36
C ASN A 176 -12.35 -4.96 1.92
N SER A 177 -11.37 -5.86 1.77
CA SER A 177 -11.16 -6.61 0.54
C SER A 177 -11.57 -8.07 0.75
N LEU A 178 -12.44 -8.56 -0.14
CA LEU A 178 -12.88 -9.95 -0.13
C LEU A 178 -11.83 -10.92 -0.72
N ILE A 179 -10.79 -10.39 -1.40
CA ILE A 179 -9.80 -11.23 -2.07
C ILE A 179 -8.40 -11.13 -1.45
N TYR A 180 -7.97 -9.92 -1.07
CA TYR A 180 -6.66 -9.68 -0.47
C TYR A 180 -6.64 -8.35 0.27
N SER A 181 -6.59 -8.42 1.60
CA SER A 181 -6.51 -7.25 2.50
C SER A 181 -5.24 -7.29 3.35
N ASN A 182 -5.06 -6.24 4.15
CA ASN A 182 -4.05 -6.16 5.19
C ASN A 182 -4.44 -6.92 6.48
N ASN A 183 -5.48 -7.75 6.49
CA ASN A 183 -5.89 -8.49 7.69
C ASN A 183 -4.86 -9.58 8.07
N ALA A 184 -4.37 -10.33 7.09
CA ALA A 184 -3.40 -11.41 7.31
C ALA A 184 -1.96 -10.91 7.17
N ARG A 185 -1.06 -11.43 8.01
CA ARG A 185 0.38 -11.09 7.94
C ARG A 185 0.94 -11.26 6.53
N PRO A 186 1.72 -10.29 6.01
CA PRO A 186 2.27 -10.37 4.68
C PRO A 186 3.23 -11.54 4.56
N SER A 187 2.94 -12.42 3.61
CA SER A 187 3.80 -13.56 3.28
C SER A 187 5.01 -13.09 2.46
N PRO A 188 6.20 -13.68 2.65
CA PRO A 188 7.37 -13.37 1.86
C PRO A 188 7.18 -13.84 0.41
N GLY A 189 7.62 -13.03 -0.55
CA GLY A 189 7.49 -13.38 -1.95
C GLY A 189 8.09 -12.35 -2.88
N ILE A 190 7.71 -12.49 -4.15
CA ILE A 190 8.08 -11.58 -5.22
C ILE A 190 6.83 -11.00 -5.87
N SER A 191 6.95 -9.80 -6.42
CA SER A 191 5.93 -9.23 -7.30
C SER A 191 6.52 -8.51 -8.50
N PHE A 192 5.72 -8.46 -9.55
CA PHE A 192 6.04 -7.81 -10.81
C PHE A 192 4.82 -7.03 -11.28
N GLY A 193 5.00 -5.78 -11.70
CA GLY A 193 3.91 -4.94 -12.17
C GLY A 193 4.43 -3.80 -13.02
N ASN A 194 3.55 -2.86 -13.34
CA ASN A 194 3.95 -1.55 -13.82
C ASN A 194 3.98 -0.50 -12.70
N ASN A 195 4.81 0.52 -12.90
CA ASN A 195 4.98 1.65 -11.99
C ASN A 195 3.85 2.67 -12.20
N LEU A 196 3.61 3.08 -13.44
CA LEU A 196 2.54 3.96 -13.91
C LEU A 196 1.61 3.20 -14.85
N ALA A 197 0.31 3.52 -14.81
CA ALA A 197 -0.66 2.99 -15.75
C ALA A 197 -0.25 3.33 -17.19
N THR A 198 -0.33 2.37 -18.11
CA THR A 198 0.18 2.55 -19.49
C THR A 198 -0.82 2.03 -20.50
N LYS A 199 -0.99 2.74 -21.61
CA LYS A 199 -1.84 2.29 -22.71
C LYS A 199 -1.21 1.08 -23.38
N LEU A 200 -2.04 0.11 -23.74
CA LEU A 200 -1.59 -1.01 -24.56
C LEU A 200 -1.73 -0.63 -26.04
N ASP A 201 -0.62 -0.67 -26.78
CA ASP A 201 -0.59 -0.46 -28.24
C ASP A 201 -0.97 -1.74 -29.00
N ILE A 202 -2.05 -2.40 -28.57
CA ILE A 202 -2.57 -3.63 -29.17
C ILE A 202 -3.99 -3.34 -29.67
N PRO A 203 -4.32 -3.68 -30.94
CA PRO A 203 -5.65 -3.47 -31.48
C PRO A 203 -6.75 -4.01 -30.55
N PHE A 204 -7.82 -3.24 -30.38
CA PHE A 204 -8.96 -3.49 -29.47
C PHE A 204 -8.69 -3.28 -27.98
N LEU A 205 -7.46 -3.52 -27.50
CA LEU A 205 -7.07 -3.25 -26.11
C LEU A 205 -6.72 -1.79 -25.86
N ASP A 206 -6.39 -1.05 -26.92
CA ASP A 206 -6.18 0.41 -26.92
C ASP A 206 -7.38 1.19 -26.36
N ARG A 207 -8.60 0.66 -26.58
CA ARG A 207 -9.87 1.24 -26.09
C ARG A 207 -10.08 1.13 -24.59
N LEU A 208 -9.32 0.28 -23.89
CA LEU A 208 -9.41 0.12 -22.43
C LEU A 208 -8.77 1.30 -21.69
N GLY A 209 -8.02 2.15 -22.40
CA GLY A 209 -7.26 3.23 -21.81
C GLY A 209 -5.99 2.73 -21.11
N PRO A 210 -5.40 3.54 -20.23
CA PRO A 210 -4.24 3.13 -19.44
C PRO A 210 -4.57 1.93 -18.55
N ILE A 211 -3.71 0.92 -18.57
CA ILE A 211 -3.83 -0.31 -17.78
C ILE A 211 -2.76 -0.33 -16.70
N ASN A 212 -3.17 -0.72 -15.49
CA ASN A 212 -2.28 -0.99 -14.37
C ASN A 212 -2.43 -2.45 -13.94
N TYR A 213 -1.32 -3.16 -13.79
CA TYR A 213 -1.26 -4.58 -13.50
C TYR A 213 -0.24 -4.91 -12.39
N GLU A 214 -0.53 -5.96 -11.65
CA GLU A 214 0.41 -6.56 -10.70
C GLU A 214 0.23 -8.07 -10.66
N LEU A 215 1.34 -8.78 -10.67
CA LEU A 215 1.43 -10.21 -10.41
C LEU A 215 2.26 -10.42 -9.14
N PHE A 216 1.89 -11.38 -8.31
CA PHE A 216 2.73 -11.77 -7.18
C PHE A 216 2.74 -13.29 -6.98
N ALA A 217 3.80 -13.75 -6.34
CA ALA A 217 3.93 -15.12 -5.85
C ALA A 217 4.57 -15.08 -4.46
N ASN A 218 3.80 -15.45 -3.44
CA ASN A 218 4.23 -15.48 -2.05
C ASN A 218 4.26 -16.92 -1.54
N GLN A 219 5.18 -17.21 -0.62
CA GLN A 219 5.19 -18.45 0.14
C GLN A 219 4.47 -18.24 1.47
N LEU A 220 3.45 -19.04 1.71
CA LEU A 220 2.68 -19.05 2.94
C LEU A 220 3.44 -19.70 4.09
N GLU A 221 3.01 -19.41 5.31
CA GLU A 221 3.60 -19.90 6.55
C GLU A 221 3.52 -21.43 6.72
N ASP A 222 4.29 -21.94 7.69
CA ASP A 222 4.38 -23.37 7.97
C ASP A 222 3.25 -23.87 8.87
N HIS A 223 2.69 -22.99 9.72
CA HIS A 223 1.64 -23.33 10.68
C HIS A 223 0.25 -23.31 10.02
N ARG A 224 0.03 -24.23 9.08
CA ARG A 224 -1.20 -24.36 8.28
C ARG A 224 -1.53 -25.83 8.06
N HIS A 225 -2.76 -26.11 7.62
CA HIS A 225 -3.14 -27.46 7.18
C HIS A 225 -2.23 -27.96 6.03
N ILE A 226 -1.88 -27.09 5.07
CA ILE A 226 -0.87 -27.36 4.04
C ILE A 226 0.28 -26.35 4.22
N PRO A 227 1.40 -26.75 4.85
CA PRO A 227 2.57 -25.88 5.05
C PRO A 227 3.22 -25.44 3.73
N LYS A 228 3.78 -24.22 3.70
CA LYS A 228 4.59 -23.70 2.58
C LYS A 228 3.89 -23.63 1.22
N ALA A 229 2.56 -23.66 1.19
CA ALA A 229 1.81 -23.45 -0.04
C ALA A 229 2.15 -22.08 -0.66
N LYS A 230 2.03 -21.96 -1.98
CA LYS A 230 2.26 -20.71 -2.70
C LYS A 230 0.93 -20.00 -2.90
N LEU A 231 0.88 -18.73 -2.55
CA LEU A 231 -0.21 -17.83 -2.88
C LEU A 231 0.22 -16.99 -4.08
N ILE A 232 -0.44 -17.19 -5.20
CA ILE A 232 -0.25 -16.39 -6.40
C ILE A 232 -1.43 -15.44 -6.59
N GLY A 233 -1.17 -14.30 -7.20
CA GLY A 233 -2.21 -13.33 -7.50
C GLY A 233 -1.93 -12.54 -8.76
N ALA A 234 -3.01 -12.13 -9.41
CA ALA A 234 -3.01 -11.20 -10.53
C ALA A 234 -4.06 -10.11 -10.29
N TYR A 235 -3.65 -8.87 -10.56
CA TYR A 235 -4.46 -7.68 -10.55
C TYR A 235 -4.32 -6.98 -11.89
N ILE A 236 -5.44 -6.51 -12.44
CA ILE A 236 -5.50 -5.65 -13.62
C ILE A 236 -6.57 -4.59 -13.37
N SER A 237 -6.28 -3.33 -13.69
CA SER A 237 -7.25 -2.24 -13.70
C SER A 237 -7.12 -1.41 -14.96
N PHE A 238 -8.24 -0.88 -15.43
CA PHE A 238 -8.32 -0.10 -16.65
C PHE A 238 -9.51 0.85 -16.59
N LYS A 239 -9.44 1.94 -17.37
CA LYS A 239 -10.41 3.04 -17.36
C LYS A 239 -10.77 3.42 -18.79
N PRO A 240 -11.75 2.75 -19.43
CA PRO A 240 -12.12 3.01 -20.82
C PRO A 240 -12.84 4.35 -20.99
N HIS A 241 -13.38 4.92 -19.91
CA HIS A 241 -14.04 6.22 -19.89
C HIS A 241 -13.81 6.88 -18.52
N PRO A 242 -13.73 8.23 -18.42
CA PRO A 242 -13.49 8.93 -17.16
C PRO A 242 -14.46 8.60 -16.00
N ARG A 243 -15.63 8.04 -16.32
CA ARG A 243 -16.69 7.68 -15.34
C ARG A 243 -16.74 6.19 -15.00
N PHE A 244 -15.98 5.34 -15.70
CA PHE A 244 -16.04 3.91 -15.53
C PHE A 244 -14.66 3.36 -15.19
N ASP A 245 -14.52 2.92 -13.95
CA ASP A 245 -13.31 2.32 -13.41
C ASP A 245 -13.52 0.82 -13.21
N PHE A 246 -12.65 0.01 -13.80
CA PHE A 246 -12.70 -1.44 -13.68
C PHE A 246 -11.44 -1.98 -13.04
N SER A 247 -11.63 -3.00 -12.19
CA SER A 247 -10.56 -3.76 -11.55
C SER A 247 -10.92 -5.23 -11.52
N LEU A 248 -9.98 -6.05 -11.97
CA LEU A 248 -10.08 -7.50 -11.99
C LEU A 248 -9.00 -8.07 -11.08
N PHE A 249 -9.40 -9.01 -10.23
CA PHE A 249 -8.52 -9.63 -9.26
C PHE A 249 -8.68 -11.14 -9.33
N ARG A 250 -7.56 -11.87 -9.28
CA ARG A 250 -7.57 -13.33 -9.18
C ARG A 250 -6.45 -13.78 -8.26
N THR A 251 -6.76 -14.65 -7.31
CA THR A 251 -5.77 -15.30 -6.44
C THR A 251 -5.88 -16.82 -6.54
N GLY A 252 -4.77 -17.52 -6.34
CA GLY A 252 -4.73 -18.98 -6.34
C GLY A 252 -3.77 -19.50 -5.29
N GLN A 253 -4.10 -20.62 -4.66
CA GLN A 253 -3.20 -21.35 -3.79
C GLN A 253 -2.79 -22.64 -4.46
N ILE A 254 -1.48 -22.89 -4.55
CA ILE A 254 -0.89 -24.04 -5.24
C ILE A 254 0.28 -24.60 -4.44
N GLY A 255 0.67 -25.85 -4.70
CA GLY A 255 1.82 -26.49 -4.07
C GLY A 255 1.73 -26.61 -2.55
N GLY A 256 2.88 -26.64 -1.89
CA GLY A 256 3.02 -26.86 -0.46
C GLY A 256 3.32 -28.33 -0.12
N LYS A 257 3.64 -28.58 1.14
CA LYS A 257 4.11 -29.90 1.60
C LYS A 257 3.09 -30.99 1.29
N GLY A 258 3.49 -31.99 0.51
CA GLY A 258 2.63 -33.12 0.12
C GLY A 258 1.68 -32.82 -1.05
N ARG A 259 1.93 -31.75 -1.81
CA ARG A 259 1.18 -31.40 -3.02
C ARG A 259 2.13 -31.38 -4.23
N PRO A 260 1.61 -31.62 -5.45
CA PRO A 260 2.41 -31.45 -6.66
C PRO A 260 2.91 -30.01 -6.77
N GLU A 261 4.20 -29.84 -7.07
CA GLU A 261 4.83 -28.54 -7.34
C GLU A 261 5.36 -28.42 -8.78
N ASP A 262 5.17 -29.48 -9.58
CA ASP A 262 5.58 -29.55 -10.98
C ASP A 262 4.42 -29.10 -11.88
N PHE A 263 4.70 -28.19 -12.82
CA PHE A 263 3.82 -27.81 -13.93
C PHE A 263 4.42 -28.28 -15.25
#